data_AF-A0A7X1HCQ0-F1
#
_entry.id   AF-A0A7X1HCQ0-F1
#
_cell.length_a   1.000
_cell.length_b   1.000
_cell.length_c   1.000
_cell.angle_alpha   90.00
_cell.angle_beta   90.00
_cell.angle_gamma   90.00
#
_symmetry.space_group_name_H-M   'P 1'
#
loop_
_entity.id
_entity.type
_entity.pdbx_description
1 polymer ?
#
loop_
_entity_poly.entity_id
_entity_poly.type
_entity_poly.pdbx_seq_one_letter_code
_entity_poly.pdbx_strand_id
1 'polypeptide(L)'
;MNFISQAGLVLLALGGISGMVLSLALEKPKGWLAIKQVSRLRQGHVDALIIGTILLALGYGMAQIHPVTGWLLIVSGFYTAIATGALAWWPDWPTRTRLIWWLDFASLSAFALGLTAAAITSFLH
;
A
#
# COMPACT_ATOMS: atom_id res chain seq x y z
N MET A 1 13.73 -16.05 4.84
CA MET A 1 12.81 -14.91 4.66
C MET A 1 11.40 -15.44 4.46
N ASN A 2 10.44 -14.91 5.20
CA ASN A 2 9.01 -15.23 5.09
C ASN A 2 8.40 -14.50 3.86
N PHE A 3 7.39 -15.07 3.20
CA PHE A 3 6.67 -14.45 2.08
C PHE A 3 6.17 -13.02 2.37
N ILE A 4 5.80 -12.70 3.62
CA ILE A 4 5.40 -11.35 4.05
C ILE A 4 6.58 -10.37 3.93
N SER A 5 7.79 -10.77 4.34
CA SER A 5 8.98 -9.93 4.22
C SER A 5 9.35 -9.66 2.76
N GLN A 6 9.17 -10.65 1.88
CA GLN A 6 9.38 -10.47 0.44
C GLN A 6 8.37 -9.50 -0.16
N ALA A 7 7.09 -9.64 0.21
CA ALA A 7 6.03 -8.71 -0.19
C ALA A 7 6.32 -7.28 0.29
N GLY A 8 6.84 -7.12 1.53
CA GLY A 8 7.29 -5.84 2.07
C GLY A 8 8.41 -5.22 1.24
N LEU A 9 9.43 -6.00 0.86
CA LEU A 9 10.52 -5.51 0.00
C LEU A 9 10.03 -5.07 -1.38
N VAL A 10 9.07 -5.80 -1.97
CA VAL A 10 8.49 -5.41 -3.27
C VAL A 10 7.77 -4.07 -3.15
N LEU A 11 6.97 -3.85 -2.09
CA LEU A 11 6.33 -2.55 -1.86
C LEU A 11 7.34 -1.44 -1.59
N LEU A 12 8.42 -1.71 -0.86
CA LEU A 12 9.50 -0.74 -0.67
C LEU A 12 10.18 -0.37 -1.98
N ALA A 13 10.41 -1.35 -2.88
CA ALA A 13 10.95 -1.09 -4.21
C ALA A 13 9.99 -0.24 -5.06
N LEU A 14 8.69 -0.54 -5.03
CA LEU A 14 7.65 0.28 -5.68
C LEU A 14 7.58 1.69 -5.09
N GLY A 15 7.73 1.82 -3.76
CA GLY A 15 7.89 3.08 -3.05
C GLY A 15 9.11 3.85 -3.58
N GLY A 16 10.28 3.21 -3.68
CA GLY A 16 11.48 3.83 -4.23
C GLY A 16 11.28 4.33 -5.67
N ILE A 17 10.72 3.50 -6.55
CA ILE A 17 10.45 3.84 -7.96
C ILE A 17 9.45 5.00 -8.05
N SER A 18 8.35 4.93 -7.30
CA SER A 18 7.35 6.02 -7.28
C SER A 18 7.92 7.32 -6.71
N GLY A 19 8.88 7.26 -5.79
CA GLY A 19 9.62 8.41 -5.29
C GLY A 19 10.48 9.08 -6.38
N MET A 20 11.14 8.29 -7.23
CA MET A 20 11.85 8.82 -8.40
C MET A 20 10.89 9.50 -9.37
N VAL A 21 9.75 8.87 -9.68
CA VAL A 21 8.71 9.45 -10.55
C VAL A 21 8.16 10.74 -9.94
N LEU A 22 7.93 10.77 -8.63
CA LEU A 22 7.48 11.96 -7.91
C LEU A 22 8.51 13.10 -8.01
N SER A 23 9.79 12.81 -7.78
CA SER A 23 10.87 13.81 -7.89
C SER A 23 10.90 14.44 -9.27
N LEU A 24 10.82 13.61 -10.32
CA LEU A 24 10.76 14.09 -11.70
C LEU A 24 9.48 14.90 -11.96
N ALA A 25 8.33 14.47 -11.45
CA ALA A 25 7.06 15.14 -11.67
C ALA A 25 6.98 16.54 -11.02
N LEU A 26 7.75 16.80 -9.96
CA LEU A 26 7.80 18.11 -9.30
C LEU A 26 8.46 19.19 -10.15
N GLU A 27 9.41 18.80 -11.02
CA GLU A 27 10.16 19.71 -11.89
C GLU A 27 9.51 19.91 -13.26
N LYS A 28 8.44 19.16 -13.55
CA LYS A 28 7.80 19.11 -14.86
C LYS A 28 6.48 19.88 -14.87
N PRO A 29 6.02 20.35 -16.05
CA PRO A 29 4.73 21.03 -16.15
C PRO A 29 3.58 20.10 -15.75
N LYS A 30 2.48 20.68 -15.29
CA LYS A 30 1.25 19.94 -14.97
C LYS A 30 0.82 19.08 -16.16
N GLY A 31 0.44 17.82 -15.90
CA GLY A 31 0.04 16.86 -16.94
C GLY A 31 1.19 16.07 -17.58
N TRP A 32 2.45 16.30 -17.17
CA TRP A 32 3.56 15.43 -17.56
C TRP A 32 3.28 13.98 -17.11
N LEU A 33 3.52 13.01 -18.01
CA LEU A 33 3.11 11.61 -17.85
C LEU A 33 1.62 11.39 -17.56
N ALA A 34 0.74 12.30 -18.01
CA ALA A 34 -0.70 12.28 -17.71
C ALA A 34 -1.03 12.31 -16.20
N ILE A 35 -0.09 12.74 -15.36
CA ILE A 35 -0.30 12.93 -13.92
C ILE A 35 -1.16 14.16 -13.72
N LYS A 36 -2.37 13.96 -13.20
CA LYS A 36 -3.34 15.01 -12.89
C LYS A 36 -3.16 15.56 -11.48
N GLN A 37 -2.75 14.72 -10.54
CA GLN A 37 -2.62 15.08 -9.12
C GLN A 37 -1.33 14.55 -8.49
N VAL A 38 -0.30 15.39 -8.42
CA VAL A 38 1.00 15.05 -7.80
C VAL A 38 0.87 14.76 -6.29
N SER A 39 -0.11 15.37 -5.61
CA SER A 39 -0.41 15.07 -4.21
C SER A 39 -0.79 13.60 -3.99
N ARG A 40 -1.55 13.01 -4.91
CA ARG A 40 -1.95 11.60 -4.87
C ARG A 40 -0.79 10.66 -5.18
N LEU A 41 0.09 11.05 -6.10
CA LEU A 41 1.32 10.29 -6.38
C LEU A 41 2.20 10.22 -5.13
N ARG A 42 2.36 11.35 -4.43
CA ARG A 42 3.08 11.40 -3.14
C ARG A 42 2.40 10.54 -2.08
N GLN A 43 1.07 10.56 -2.01
CA GLN A 43 0.33 9.71 -1.08
C GLN A 43 0.61 8.22 -1.36
N GLY A 44 0.45 7.76 -2.61
CA GLY A 44 0.74 6.37 -2.96
C GLY A 44 2.21 5.96 -2.74
N HIS A 45 3.15 6.87 -2.99
CA HIS A 45 4.56 6.67 -2.65
C HIS A 45 4.76 6.42 -1.15
N VAL A 46 4.19 7.27 -0.30
CA VAL A 46 4.29 7.15 1.16
C VAL A 46 3.58 5.88 1.64
N ASP A 47 2.40 5.57 1.12
CA ASP A 47 1.64 4.37 1.47
C ASP A 47 2.43 3.10 1.12
N ALA A 48 3.08 3.05 -0.04
CA ALA A 48 3.94 1.93 -0.42
C ALA A 48 5.13 1.75 0.55
N LEU A 49 5.76 2.85 0.97
CA LEU A 49 6.88 2.79 1.92
C LEU A 49 6.43 2.35 3.32
N ILE A 50 5.32 2.91 3.83
CA ILE A 50 4.80 2.59 5.16
C ILE A 50 4.32 1.15 5.20
N ILE A 51 3.47 0.73 4.25
CA ILE A 51 2.95 -0.64 4.20
C ILE A 51 4.09 -1.63 3.96
N GLY A 52 5.02 -1.32 3.05
CA GLY A 52 6.20 -2.15 2.82
C GLY A 52 7.04 -2.34 4.09
N THR A 53 7.26 -1.27 4.85
CA THR A 53 7.96 -1.32 6.15
C THR A 53 7.21 -2.16 7.18
N ILE A 54 5.88 -2.00 7.26
CA ILE A 54 5.03 -2.80 8.17
C ILE A 54 5.15 -4.29 7.83
N LEU A 55 4.99 -4.68 6.56
CA LEU A 55 5.10 -6.08 6.16
C LEU A 55 6.51 -6.63 6.41
N LEU A 56 7.55 -5.84 6.16
CA LEU A 56 8.93 -6.23 6.44
C LEU A 56 9.14 -6.47 7.94
N ALA A 57 8.70 -5.53 8.78
CA ALA A 57 8.80 -5.61 10.24
C ALA A 57 8.03 -6.82 10.79
N LEU A 58 6.80 -7.05 10.32
CA LEU A 58 6.00 -8.21 10.67
C LEU A 58 6.68 -9.53 10.26
N GLY A 59 7.27 -9.56 9.06
CA GLY A 59 7.95 -10.75 8.54
C GLY A 59 9.25 -11.12 9.27
N TYR A 60 9.90 -10.16 9.93
CA TYR A 60 11.10 -10.40 10.76
C TYR A 60 10.79 -10.52 12.26
N GLY A 61 9.83 -9.74 12.76
CA GLY A 61 9.54 -9.61 14.19
C GLY A 61 8.55 -10.62 14.74
N MET A 62 7.67 -11.19 13.91
CA MET A 62 6.70 -12.19 14.36
C MET A 62 7.12 -13.59 13.92
N ALA A 63 7.38 -14.46 14.90
CA ALA A 63 7.85 -15.83 14.66
C ALA A 63 6.85 -16.66 13.84
N GLN A 64 5.54 -16.45 14.03
CA GLN A 64 4.48 -17.08 13.22
C GLN A 64 3.24 -16.19 13.10
N ILE A 65 3.09 -15.50 11.96
CA ILE A 65 1.81 -14.90 11.58
C ILE A 65 0.94 -15.99 10.96
N HIS A 66 -0.32 -16.07 11.40
CA HIS A 66 -1.29 -16.99 10.80
C HIS A 66 -1.39 -16.72 9.27
N PRO A 67 -1.28 -17.74 8.40
CA PRO A 67 -1.17 -17.55 6.96
C PRO A 67 -2.28 -16.69 6.33
N VAL A 68 -3.51 -16.84 6.83
CA VAL A 68 -4.67 -16.05 6.37
C VAL A 68 -4.46 -14.56 6.66
N THR A 69 -3.98 -14.21 7.85
CA THR A 69 -3.68 -12.82 8.21
C THR A 69 -2.55 -12.26 7.36
N GLY A 70 -1.52 -13.07 7.09
CA GLY A 70 -0.42 -12.70 6.19
C GLY A 70 -0.90 -12.39 4.78
N TRP A 71 -1.71 -13.27 4.18
CA TRP A 71 -2.27 -13.03 2.85
C TRP A 71 -3.20 -11.82 2.80
N LEU A 72 -4.05 -11.67 3.81
CA LEU A 72 -4.97 -10.55 3.92
C LEU A 72 -4.22 -9.22 3.99
N LEU A 73 -3.16 -9.13 4.80
CA LEU A 73 -2.27 -7.96 4.89
C LEU A 73 -1.57 -7.64 3.57
N ILE A 74 -1.07 -8.66 2.86
CA ILE A 74 -0.37 -8.45 1.58
C ILE A 74 -1.34 -7.94 0.53
N VAL A 75 -2.46 -8.64 0.30
CA VAL A 75 -3.40 -8.31 -0.78
C VAL A 75 -3.99 -6.92 -0.55
N SER A 76 -4.46 -6.65 0.66
CA SER A 76 -5.03 -5.35 0.99
C SER A 76 -3.99 -4.23 0.97
N GLY A 77 -2.78 -4.48 1.49
CA GLY A 77 -1.70 -3.49 1.49
C GLY A 77 -1.24 -3.11 0.09
N PHE A 78 -1.06 -4.10 -0.79
CA PHE A 78 -0.72 -3.86 -2.20
C PHE A 78 -1.81 -3.09 -2.92
N TYR A 79 -3.07 -3.51 -2.75
CA TYR A 79 -4.19 -2.80 -3.35
C TYR A 79 -4.22 -1.34 -2.88
N THR A 80 -4.13 -1.09 -1.57
CA THR A 80 -4.17 0.27 -1.02
C THR A 80 -3.05 1.16 -1.55
N ALA A 81 -1.80 0.67 -1.58
CA ALA A 81 -0.66 1.45 -2.09
C ALA A 81 -0.79 1.76 -3.59
N ILE A 82 -1.23 0.78 -4.39
CA ILE A 82 -1.38 0.95 -5.84
C ILE A 82 -2.59 1.83 -6.16
N ALA A 83 -3.73 1.61 -5.49
CA ALA A 83 -4.96 2.37 -5.73
C ALA A 83 -4.77 3.85 -5.41
N THR A 84 -4.14 4.17 -4.27
CA THR A 84 -3.85 5.57 -3.88
C THR A 84 -2.88 6.24 -4.85
N GLY A 85 -1.84 5.54 -5.29
CA GLY A 85 -0.93 6.03 -6.34
C GLY A 85 -1.64 6.26 -7.68
N ALA A 86 -2.52 5.34 -8.07
CA ALA A 86 -3.31 5.43 -9.30
C ALA A 86 -4.24 6.65 -9.34
N LEU A 87 -4.66 7.18 -8.19
CA LEU A 87 -5.43 8.42 -8.10
C LEU A 87 -4.69 9.63 -8.69
N ALA A 88 -3.36 9.56 -8.84
CA ALA A 88 -2.61 10.60 -9.54
C ALA A 88 -3.02 10.73 -11.01
N TRP A 89 -3.43 9.63 -11.65
CA TRP A 89 -3.89 9.59 -13.05
C TRP A 89 -5.41 9.58 -13.17
N TRP A 90 -6.10 8.92 -12.24
CA TRP A 90 -7.56 8.82 -12.20
C TRP A 90 -8.14 9.29 -10.85
N PRO A 91 -8.20 10.62 -10.60
CA PRO A 91 -8.69 11.16 -9.33
C PRO A 91 -10.12 10.74 -8.98
N ASP A 92 -10.96 10.56 -10.00
CA ASP A 92 -12.36 10.20 -9.84
C ASP A 92 -12.57 8.69 -9.70
N TRP A 93 -11.50 7.89 -9.67
CA TRP A 93 -11.59 6.43 -9.59
C TRP A 93 -12.50 5.91 -8.46
N PRO A 94 -12.38 6.41 -7.20
CA PRO A 94 -13.17 5.90 -6.07
C PRO A 94 -14.66 6.19 -6.21
N THR A 95 -15.02 7.21 -6.98
CA THR A 95 -16.40 7.68 -7.16
C THR A 95 -17.02 7.21 -8.47
N ARG A 96 -16.26 6.55 -9.36
CA ARG A 96 -16.77 6.06 -10.65
C ARG A 96 -17.91 5.06 -10.51
N THR A 97 -17.80 4.12 -9.57
CA THR A 97 -18.84 3.11 -9.33
C THR A 97 -18.90 2.75 -7.85
N ARG A 98 -20.09 2.32 -7.39
CA ARG A 98 -20.26 1.80 -6.02
C ARG A 98 -19.38 0.58 -5.74
N LEU A 99 -19.07 -0.22 -6.77
CA LEU A 99 -18.20 -1.38 -6.63
C LEU A 99 -16.78 -0.98 -6.23
N ILE A 100 -16.20 0.03 -6.90
CA ILE A 100 -14.85 0.51 -6.58
C ILE A 100 -14.81 1.09 -5.16
N TRP A 101 -15.84 1.84 -4.77
CA TRP A 101 -15.94 2.36 -3.41
C TRP A 101 -15.93 1.23 -2.37
N TRP A 102 -16.71 0.17 -2.59
CA TRP A 102 -16.72 -1.01 -1.71
C TRP A 102 -15.38 -1.73 -1.68
N LEU A 103 -14.69 -1.84 -2.82
CA LEU A 103 -13.35 -2.44 -2.90
C LEU A 103 -12.32 -1.63 -2.10
N ASP A 104 -12.31 -0.30 -2.24
CA ASP A 104 -11.43 0.59 -1.47
C ASP A 104 -11.70 0.48 0.03
N PHE A 105 -12.97 0.56 0.43
CA PHE A 105 -13.37 0.45 1.82
C PHE A 105 -13.02 -0.93 2.41
N ALA A 106 -13.31 -2.01 1.69
CA ALA A 106 -13.04 -3.37 2.14
C ALA A 106 -11.52 -3.62 2.25
N SER A 107 -10.72 -3.13 1.29
CA SER A 107 -9.26 -3.28 1.34
C SER A 107 -8.66 -2.54 2.53
N LEU A 108 -9.00 -1.26 2.72
CA LEU A 108 -8.50 -0.48 3.86
C LEU A 108 -8.90 -1.09 5.20
N SER A 109 -10.17 -1.50 5.31
CA SER A 109 -10.69 -2.14 6.52
C SER A 109 -10.02 -3.49 6.78
N ALA A 110 -9.82 -4.30 5.74
CA ALA A 110 -9.10 -5.56 5.84
C ALA A 110 -7.67 -5.33 6.32
N PHE A 111 -6.92 -4.40 5.71
CA PHE A 111 -5.56 -4.11 6.13
C PHE A 111 -5.48 -3.71 7.61
N ALA A 112 -6.36 -2.79 8.03
CA ALA A 112 -6.42 -2.32 9.42
C ALA A 112 -6.75 -3.46 10.40
N LEU A 113 -7.74 -4.29 10.08
CA LEU A 113 -8.12 -5.44 10.90
C LEU A 113 -7.02 -6.51 10.94
N GLY A 114 -6.38 -6.79 9.80
CA GLY A 114 -5.26 -7.72 9.71
C GLY A 114 -4.07 -7.27 10.54
N LEU A 115 -3.76 -5.97 10.52
CA LEU A 115 -2.67 -5.40 11.31
C LEU A 115 -2.99 -5.44 12.80
N THR A 116 -4.25 -5.14 13.16
CA THR A 116 -4.72 -5.23 14.54
C THR A 116 -4.65 -6.67 15.05
N ALA A 117 -5.08 -7.64 14.25
CA ALA A 117 -4.99 -9.05 14.59
C ALA A 117 -3.52 -9.51 14.75
N ALA A 118 -2.62 -9.08 13.86
CA ALA A 118 -1.19 -9.35 13.98
C ALA A 118 -0.60 -8.74 15.27
N ALA A 119 -0.96 -7.50 15.60
CA ALA A 119 -0.52 -6.86 16.84
C ALA A 119 -1.03 -7.60 18.09
N ILE A 120 -2.32 -7.94 18.14
CA ILE A 120 -2.89 -8.67 19.29
C ILE A 120 -2.21 -10.04 19.46
N THR A 121 -2.04 -10.78 18.36
CA THR A 121 -1.41 -12.10 18.41
C THR A 121 0.06 -12.05 18.82
N SER A 122 0.75 -10.92 18.61
CA SER A 122 2.13 -10.72 19.09
C SER A 122 2.28 -10.66 20.62
N PHE A 123 1.20 -10.39 21.36
CA PHE A 123 1.22 -10.40 22.83
C PHE A 123 0.85 -11.77 23.43
N LEU A 124 0.33 -12.68 22.62
CA LEU A 124 -0.13 -14.00 23.06
C LEU A 124 0.95 -15.08 22.96
N HIS A 125 2.13 -14.72 22.44
CA HIS A 125 3.29 -15.56 22.24
C HIS A 125 4.55 -14.87 22.79
#